data_AF-A0A9P7AM87-F1
#
_entry.id   AF-A0A9P7AM87-F1
#
_cell.length_a   1.000
_cell.length_b   1.000
_cell.length_c   1.000
_cell.angle_alpha   90.00
_cell.angle_beta   90.00
_cell.angle_gamma   90.00
#
_symmetry.space_group_name_H-M   'P 1'
#
loop_
_entity.id
_entity.type
_entity.pdbx_description
1 polymer ?
#
loop_
_entity_poly.entity_id
_entity_poly.type
_entity_poly.pdbx_seq_one_letter_code
_entity_poly.pdbx_strand_id
1 'polypeptide(L)'
;MTLSDDEECLNKLRSSLLCKNIGLLKFKSSRTLKIDYVEALLNWRCAKPLAAPREEHLFVVADVLGHIHDVIQDTSVPSWLGSVPSNFGEVSAGTIKADEWQLLVMVYLPLPF
;
A
#
# COMPACT_ATOMS: atom_id res chain seq x y z
N MET A 1 33.12 -11.43 -8.46
CA MET A 1 31.66 -11.43 -8.66
C MET A 1 31.19 -10.12 -8.07
N THR A 2 30.96 -9.14 -8.93
CA THR A 2 30.96 -7.72 -8.56
C THR A 2 29.55 -7.24 -8.23
N LEU A 3 29.39 -6.43 -7.17
CA LEU A 3 28.14 -5.81 -6.71
C LEU A 3 27.29 -5.15 -7.83
N SER A 4 27.91 -4.79 -8.96
CA SER A 4 27.25 -4.28 -10.17
C SER A 4 26.34 -5.31 -10.84
N ASP A 5 26.70 -6.58 -10.81
CA ASP A 5 25.94 -7.66 -11.44
C ASP A 5 24.67 -8.00 -10.64
N ASP A 6 24.75 -7.88 -9.31
CA ASP A 6 23.64 -8.14 -8.38
C ASP A 6 22.56 -7.06 -8.45
N GLU A 7 22.95 -5.78 -8.51
CA GLU A 7 22.06 -4.64 -8.71
C GLU A 7 21.34 -4.73 -10.07
N GLU A 8 22.05 -5.13 -11.14
CA GLU A 8 21.42 -5.31 -12.45
C GLU A 8 20.38 -6.44 -12.44
N CYS A 9 20.68 -7.53 -11.74
CA CYS A 9 19.80 -8.68 -11.60
C CYS A 9 18.53 -8.33 -10.81
N LEU A 10 18.67 -7.60 -9.70
CA LEU A 10 17.56 -7.09 -8.89
C LEU A 10 16.66 -6.14 -9.68
N ASN A 11 17.24 -5.25 -10.49
CA ASN A 11 16.48 -4.31 -11.30
C ASN A 11 15.73 -5.01 -12.46
N LYS A 12 16.29 -6.08 -13.03
CA LYS A 12 15.59 -6.96 -13.98
C LYS A 12 14.43 -7.71 -13.32
N LEU A 13 14.62 -8.23 -12.11
CA LEU A 13 13.56 -8.91 -11.35
C LEU A 13 12.40 -7.96 -11.00
N ARG A 14 12.72 -6.75 -10.51
CA ARG A 14 11.72 -5.72 -10.15
C ARG A 14 10.88 -5.29 -11.35
N SER A 15 11.52 -4.99 -12.48
CA SER A 15 10.81 -4.60 -13.72
C SER A 15 9.94 -5.74 -14.26
N SER A 16 10.41 -6.99 -14.19
CA SER A 16 9.63 -8.15 -14.60
C SER A 16 8.39 -8.39 -13.73
N LEU A 17 8.55 -8.34 -12.40
CA LEU A 17 7.45 -8.48 -11.45
C LEU A 17 6.40 -7.38 -11.62
N LEU A 18 6.83 -6.12 -11.77
CA LEU A 18 5.93 -4.99 -11.97
C LEU A 18 5.11 -5.14 -13.27
N CYS A 19 5.75 -5.51 -14.38
CA CYS A 19 5.06 -5.67 -15.66
C CYS A 19 4.10 -6.87 -15.68
N LYS A 20 4.41 -7.94 -14.94
CA LYS A 20 3.51 -9.09 -14.76
C LYS A 20 2.29 -8.73 -13.92
N ASN A 21 2.48 -8.02 -12.81
CA ASN A 21 1.39 -7.63 -11.91
C ASN A 21 0.41 -6.65 -12.56
N ILE A 22 0.88 -5.81 -13.47
CA ILE A 22 0.06 -4.84 -14.21
C ILE A 22 -0.47 -5.45 -15.54
N GLY A 23 -0.11 -6.69 -15.88
CA GLY A 23 -0.60 -7.39 -17.07
C GLY A 23 -0.09 -6.82 -18.40
N LEU A 24 1.09 -6.17 -18.41
CA LEU A 24 1.58 -5.38 -19.54
C LEU A 24 2.15 -6.20 -20.69
N LEU A 25 2.53 -7.45 -20.43
CA LEU A 25 3.15 -8.30 -21.44
C LEU A 25 2.19 -9.42 -21.83
N LYS A 26 1.81 -9.44 -23.11
CA LYS A 26 1.21 -10.62 -23.73
C LYS A 26 2.27 -11.71 -23.83
N PHE A 27 1.91 -12.94 -23.49
CA PHE A 27 2.80 -14.09 -23.55
C PHE A 27 3.31 -14.27 -24.99
N LYS A 28 4.54 -13.83 -25.26
CA LYS A 28 5.23 -14.08 -26.52
C LYS A 28 6.05 -15.36 -26.37
N SER A 29 6.11 -16.15 -27.44
CA SER A 29 6.88 -17.40 -27.49
C SER A 29 8.40 -17.18 -27.41
N SER A 30 8.89 -15.94 -27.48
CA SER A 30 10.31 -15.58 -27.44
C SER A 30 10.73 -14.98 -26.09
N ARG A 31 12.02 -15.07 -25.77
CA ARG A 31 12.60 -14.54 -24.53
C ARG A 31 12.45 -13.02 -24.48
N THR A 32 11.67 -12.52 -23.53
CA THR A 32 11.54 -11.07 -23.25
C THR A 32 12.84 -10.49 -22.73
N LEU A 33 13.30 -9.41 -23.35
CA LEU A 33 14.49 -8.66 -22.95
C LEU A 33 14.11 -7.44 -22.11
N LYS A 34 15.08 -6.86 -21.39
CA LYS A 34 14.87 -5.67 -20.54
C LYS A 34 14.24 -4.51 -21.32
N ILE A 35 14.60 -4.34 -22.59
CA ILE A 35 14.05 -3.29 -23.46
C ILE A 35 12.54 -3.43 -23.67
N ASP A 36 12.03 -4.66 -23.80
CA ASP A 36 10.59 -4.91 -23.97
C ASP A 36 9.79 -4.48 -22.74
N TYR A 37 10.36 -4.67 -21.54
CA TYR A 37 9.76 -4.22 -20.28
C TYR A 37 9.75 -2.70 -20.19
N VAL A 38 10.86 -2.04 -20.55
CA VAL A 38 10.96 -0.58 -20.51
C VAL A 38 9.95 0.05 -21.48
N GLU A 39 9.85 -0.47 -22.70
CA GLU A 39 8.88 0.02 -23.70
C GLU A 39 7.43 -0.23 -23.25
N ALA A 40 7.13 -1.40 -22.70
CA ALA A 40 5.81 -1.70 -22.15
C ALA A 40 5.43 -0.76 -21.00
N LEU A 41 6.37 -0.46 -20.09
CA LEU A 41 6.16 0.46 -18.98
C LEU A 41 5.94 1.90 -19.44
N LEU A 42 6.74 2.36 -20.41
CA LEU A 42 6.60 3.70 -20.97
C LEU A 42 5.26 3.86 -21.68
N ASN A 43 4.89 2.91 -22.55
CA ASN A 43 3.61 2.90 -23.24
C ASN A 43 2.43 2.86 -22.26
N TRP A 44 2.53 2.04 -21.21
CA TRP A 44 1.52 2.00 -20.16
C TRP A 44 1.41 3.32 -19.41
N ARG A 45 2.54 3.93 -19.03
CA ARG A 45 2.55 5.21 -18.30
C ARG A 45 1.93 6.33 -19.14
N CYS A 46 2.23 6.37 -20.44
CA CYS A 46 1.65 7.34 -21.38
C CYS A 46 0.14 7.17 -21.56
N ALA A 47 -0.38 5.94 -21.39
CA ALA A 47 -1.81 5.64 -21.51
C ALA A 47 -2.62 5.93 -20.23
N LYS A 48 -1.97 6.25 -19.10
CA LYS A 48 -2.65 6.54 -17.83
C LYS A 48 -2.81 8.04 -17.60
N PRO A 49 -3.92 8.49 -17.00
CA PRO A 49 -4.08 9.87 -16.57
C PRO A 49 -2.89 10.34 -15.73
N LEU A 50 -2.45 11.59 -15.95
CA LEU A 50 -1.38 12.20 -15.16
C LEU A 50 -1.81 12.47 -13.72
N ALA A 51 -3.09 12.74 -13.53
CA ALA A 51 -3.73 12.87 -12.23
C ALA A 51 -4.37 11.54 -11.85
N ALA A 52 -4.17 11.10 -10.60
CA ALA A 52 -5.00 10.05 -10.04
C ALA A 52 -6.47 10.49 -10.13
N PRO A 53 -7.41 9.58 -10.45
CA PRO A 53 -8.83 9.87 -10.29
C PRO A 53 -9.07 10.43 -8.88
N ARG A 54 -9.81 11.53 -8.76
CA ARG A 54 -10.33 11.95 -7.46
C ARG A 54 -11.28 10.84 -7.01
N GLU A 55 -10.83 9.99 -6.10
CA GLU A 55 -11.71 9.02 -5.49
C GLU A 55 -12.70 9.78 -4.59
N GLU A 56 -13.98 9.78 -4.96
CA GLU A 56 -15.07 10.36 -4.17
C GLU A 56 -15.48 9.45 -2.98
N HIS A 57 -14.59 8.56 -2.52
CA HIS A 57 -14.83 7.62 -1.41
C HIS A 57 -14.95 8.29 -0.03
N LEU A 58 -15.02 9.62 0.04
CA LEU A 58 -14.91 10.39 1.28
C LEU A 58 -16.06 10.14 2.27
N PHE A 59 -17.27 9.80 1.81
CA PHE A 59 -18.42 9.61 2.70
C PHE A 59 -18.37 8.28 3.48
N VAL A 60 -18.10 7.17 2.80
CA VAL A 60 -18.00 5.84 3.44
C VAL A 60 -16.81 5.78 4.39
N VAL A 61 -15.75 6.53 4.09
CA VAL A 61 -14.54 6.59 4.93
C VAL A 61 -14.81 7.34 6.24
N ALA A 62 -15.65 8.38 6.25
CA ALA A 62 -15.94 9.14 7.46
C ALA A 62 -16.73 8.32 8.50
N ASP A 63 -17.76 7.61 8.06
CA ASP A 63 -18.58 6.76 8.96
C ASP A 63 -17.76 5.60 9.54
N VAL A 64 -16.94 4.95 8.71
CA VAL A 64 -16.05 3.89 9.17
C VAL A 64 -14.99 4.43 10.14
N LEU A 65 -14.46 5.62 9.88
CA LEU A 65 -13.46 6.23 10.76
C LEU A 65 -14.06 6.62 12.11
N GLY A 66 -15.27 7.19 12.12
CA GLY A 66 -16.01 7.48 13.34
C GLY A 66 -16.25 6.23 14.16
N HIS A 67 -16.64 5.13 13.51
CA HIS A 67 -16.82 3.86 14.20
C HIS A 67 -15.51 3.31 14.80
N ILE A 68 -14.39 3.43 14.07
CA ILE A 68 -13.07 3.06 14.60
C ILE A 68 -12.70 3.94 15.81
N HIS A 69 -13.02 5.23 15.79
CA HIS A 69 -12.79 6.13 16.92
C HIS A 69 -13.59 5.70 18.15
N ASP A 70 -14.87 5.38 17.98
CA ASP A 70 -15.73 4.89 19.07
C ASP A 70 -15.14 3.62 19.69
N VAL A 71 -14.73 2.65 18.86
CA VAL A 71 -14.10 1.41 19.34
C VAL A 71 -12.80 1.70 20.10
N ILE A 72 -11.96 2.61 19.61
CA ILE A 72 -10.71 2.96 20.31
C ILE A 72 -10.99 3.60 21.67
N GLN A 73 -12.03 4.44 21.76
CA GLN A 73 -12.40 5.13 23.00
C GLN A 73 -13.06 4.21 24.02
N ASP A 74 -13.93 3.31 23.57
CA ASP A 74 -14.71 2.43 24.44
C ASP A 74 -13.94 1.16 24.88
N THR A 75 -12.87 0.81 24.17
CA THR A 75 -12.09 -0.40 24.47
C THR A 75 -11.15 -0.17 25.65
N SER A 76 -11.43 -0.82 26.78
CA SER A 76 -10.49 -0.92 27.88
C SER A 76 -9.37 -1.92 27.54
N VAL A 77 -8.13 -1.43 27.44
CA VAL A 77 -6.96 -2.27 27.22
C VAL A 77 -6.15 -2.51 28.51
N PRO A 78 -5.46 -3.66 28.64
CA PRO A 78 -4.55 -3.90 29.75
C PRO A 78 -3.43 -2.85 29.81
N SER A 79 -2.95 -2.51 31.01
CA SER A 79 -1.95 -1.45 31.21
C SER A 79 -0.57 -1.73 30.59
N TRP A 80 -0.29 -2.98 30.21
CA TRP A 80 0.95 -3.36 29.52
C TRP A 80 0.87 -3.19 28.00
N LEU A 81 -0.33 -2.96 27.47
CA LEU A 81 -0.55 -2.71 26.05
C LEU A 81 -0.42 -1.22 25.78
N GLY A 82 0.24 -0.87 24.67
CA GLY A 82 0.28 0.51 24.19
C GLY A 82 -1.11 1.06 23.85
N SER A 83 -1.19 2.38 23.67
CA SER A 83 -2.42 3.04 23.19
C SER A 83 -2.27 3.49 21.75
N VAL A 84 -3.38 3.49 21.02
CA VAL A 84 -3.48 4.07 19.67
C VAL A 84 -4.13 5.45 19.81
N PRO A 85 -3.74 6.46 19.01
CA PRO A 85 -4.38 7.77 19.04
C PRO A 85 -5.89 7.67 18.76
N SER A 86 -6.71 8.31 19.60
CA SER A 86 -8.17 8.32 19.45
C SER A 86 -8.65 9.08 18.21
N ASN A 87 -7.82 9.99 17.68
CA ASN A 87 -8.05 10.75 16.45
C ASN A 87 -7.38 10.10 15.22
N PHE A 88 -7.22 8.77 15.22
CA PHE A 88 -6.62 8.02 14.11
C PHE A 88 -7.18 8.45 12.74
N GLY A 89 -6.31 8.68 11.75
CA GLY A 89 -6.73 9.08 10.40
C GLY A 89 -7.05 10.57 10.24
N GLU A 90 -7.10 11.35 11.33
CA GLU A 90 -7.11 12.81 11.23
C GLU A 90 -5.71 13.36 10.93
N VAL A 91 -5.66 14.48 10.21
CA VAL A 91 -4.40 15.22 9.94
C VAL A 91 -3.70 15.63 11.24
N SER A 92 -4.47 15.85 12.31
CA SER A 92 -3.99 16.22 13.65
C SER A 92 -3.22 15.10 14.37
N ALA A 93 -3.49 13.82 14.05
CA ALA A 93 -2.84 12.67 14.67
C ALA A 93 -1.39 12.48 14.17
N GLY A 94 -1.05 13.07 13.03
CA GLY A 94 0.23 12.86 12.37
C GLY A 94 0.37 11.41 11.87
N THR A 95 1.62 10.94 11.79
CA THR A 95 1.93 9.59 11.31
C THR A 95 1.88 8.59 12.45
N ILE A 96 1.00 7.59 12.35
CA ILE A 96 0.98 6.44 13.27
C ILE A 96 2.31 5.67 13.19
N LYS A 97 2.81 5.22 14.35
CA LYS A 97 4.00 4.37 14.44
C LYS A 97 3.70 2.92 14.09
N ALA A 98 4.74 2.15 13.76
CA ALA A 98 4.59 0.76 13.34
C ALA A 98 3.92 -0.14 14.40
N ASP A 99 4.22 0.07 15.68
CA ASP A 99 3.63 -0.64 16.82
C ASP A 99 2.16 -0.24 17.03
N GLU A 100 1.84 1.04 16.90
CA GLU A 100 0.47 1.55 16.93
C GLU A 100 -0.38 0.99 15.75
N TRP A 101 0.21 0.85 14.56
CA TRP A 101 -0.42 0.16 13.43
C TRP A 101 -0.74 -1.29 13.75
N GLN A 102 0.22 -2.01 14.34
CA GLN A 102 0.03 -3.41 14.68
C GLN A 102 -1.08 -3.57 15.73
N LEU A 103 -1.12 -2.69 16.74
CA LEU A 103 -2.17 -2.65 17.75
C LEU A 103 -3.56 -2.38 17.13
N LEU A 104 -3.66 -1.40 16.25
CA LEU A 104 -4.90 -1.08 15.54
C LEU A 104 -5.45 -2.33 14.82
N VAL A 105 -4.60 -3.03 14.05
CA VAL A 105 -5.02 -4.19 13.25
C VAL A 105 -5.31 -5.42 14.10
N MET A 106 -4.54 -5.67 15.16
CA MET A 106 -4.69 -6.89 15.96
C MET A 106 -5.77 -6.78 17.04
N VAL A 107 -6.01 -5.58 17.57
CA VAL A 107 -6.85 -5.38 18.74
C VAL A 107 -8.12 -4.63 18.39
N TYR A 108 -8.02 -3.48 17.74
CA TYR A 108 -9.19 -2.60 17.58
C TYR A 108 -10.04 -2.95 16.35
N LEU A 109 -9.44 -3.25 15.19
CA LEU A 109 -10.20 -3.61 13.99
C LEU A 109 -11.04 -4.89 14.09
N PRO A 110 -10.64 -5.94 14.84
CA PRO A 110 -11.44 -7.16 14.97
C PRO A 110 -12.60 -7.08 15.98
N LEU A 111 -12.65 -6.07 16.86
CA LEU A 111 -13.71 -5.93 17.86
C LEU A 111 -15.08 -5.49 17.33
N PRO A 112 -15.20 -4.58 16.35
CA PRO A 112 -16.49 -4.13 15.84
C PRO A 112 -17.23 -5.11 14.90
N PHE A 113 -16.78 -6.37 14.77
CA PHE A 113 -17.35 -7.36 13.85
C PHE A 113 -17.61 -8.70 14.56
#